data_AF-A0A1A9F236-F1
#
_entry.id   AF-A0A1A9F236-F1
#
_cell.length_a   1.000
_cell.length_b   1.000
_cell.length_c   1.000
_cell.angle_alpha   90.00
_cell.angle_beta   90.00
_cell.angle_gamma   90.00
#
_symmetry.space_group_name_H-M   'P 1'
#
loop_
_entity.id
_entity.type
_entity.pdbx_description
1 polymer ?
#
loop_
_entity_poly.entity_id
_entity_poly.type
_entity_poly.pdbx_seq_one_letter_code
_entity_poly.pdbx_strand_id
1 'polypeptide(L)'
;MDIVQLSFVVKIQVDYMRIIFKGAWSLGFMLIVFFVVIGEFAIYFHDYVYYRMGFDRDLVLTILWFLPFLASFITSYLAVSYKFLLGMSHAIILPFVGSIAHFINGQLGGLIDFNGMLGAIVVFKVYFVGGVVSAIAGVTIGILLSRKMGDGACD
;
A
#
# COMPACT_ATOMS: atom_id res chain seq x y z
N MET A 1 -35.32 -5.19 -25.41
CA MET A 1 -34.15 -5.81 -24.76
C MET A 1 -34.70 -6.56 -23.55
N ASP A 2 -34.70 -7.89 -23.60
CA ASP A 2 -35.35 -8.71 -22.56
C ASP A 2 -34.53 -8.75 -21.26
N ILE A 3 -35.23 -8.97 -20.14
CA ILE A 3 -34.67 -9.03 -18.77
C ILE A 3 -33.47 -9.99 -18.69
N VAL A 4 -33.48 -11.06 -19.51
CA VAL A 4 -32.39 -12.04 -19.61
C VAL A 4 -31.11 -11.45 -20.22
N GLN A 5 -31.23 -10.61 -21.25
CA GLN A 5 -30.06 -9.91 -21.82
C GLN A 5 -29.51 -8.86 -20.85
N LEU A 6 -30.39 -8.15 -20.13
CA LEU A 6 -29.97 -7.16 -19.14
C LEU A 6 -29.22 -7.83 -17.97
N SER A 7 -29.72 -8.96 -17.46
CA SER A 7 -29.05 -9.68 -16.36
C SER A 7 -27.69 -10.27 -16.78
N PHE A 8 -27.57 -10.73 -18.04
CA PHE A 8 -26.33 -11.24 -18.58
C PHE A 8 -25.26 -10.15 -18.72
N VAL A 9 -25.64 -8.98 -19.25
CA VAL A 9 -24.73 -7.82 -19.38
C VAL A 9 -24.27 -7.32 -18.01
N VAL A 10 -25.19 -7.23 -17.03
CA VAL A 10 -24.85 -6.85 -15.65
C VAL A 10 -23.90 -7.86 -15.01
N LYS A 11 -24.11 -9.16 -15.21
CA LYS A 11 -23.24 -10.20 -14.63
C LYS A 11 -21.82 -10.14 -15.21
N ILE A 12 -21.68 -9.98 -16.52
CA ILE A 12 -20.37 -9.80 -17.18
C ILE A 12 -19.67 -8.54 -16.65
N GLN A 13 -20.39 -7.41 -16.56
CA GLN A 13 -19.85 -6.16 -16.01
C GLN A 13 -19.37 -6.35 -14.56
N VAL A 14 -20.14 -7.04 -13.72
CA VAL A 14 -19.77 -7.33 -12.33
C VAL A 14 -18.55 -8.23 -12.22
N ASP A 15 -18.48 -9.30 -13.02
CA ASP A 15 -17.35 -10.23 -13.01
C ASP A 15 -16.06 -9.56 -13.54
N TYR A 16 -16.18 -8.74 -14.58
CA TYR A 16 -15.05 -7.97 -15.13
C TYR A 16 -14.53 -6.93 -14.14
N MET A 17 -15.44 -6.19 -13.50
CA MET A 17 -15.12 -5.26 -12.41
C MET A 17 -14.44 -5.98 -11.24
N ARG A 18 -14.89 -7.18 -10.89
CA ARG A 18 -14.32 -7.98 -9.78
C ARG A 18 -12.90 -8.48 -10.08
N ILE A 19 -12.60 -8.83 -11.33
CA ILE A 19 -11.25 -9.25 -11.75
C ILE A 19 -10.27 -8.07 -11.72
N ILE A 20 -10.67 -6.93 -12.27
CA ILE A 20 -9.83 -5.72 -12.30
C ILE A 20 -9.59 -5.16 -10.89
N PHE A 21 -10.65 -5.14 -10.08
CA PHE A 21 -10.57 -4.71 -8.67
C PHE A 21 -9.55 -5.57 -7.91
N LYS A 22 -9.57 -6.89 -8.10
CA LYS A 22 -8.60 -7.79 -7.48
C LYS A 22 -7.18 -7.54 -7.98
N GLY A 23 -6.98 -7.31 -9.28
CA GLY A 23 -5.65 -7.10 -9.86
C GLY A 23 -4.92 -5.88 -9.30
N ALA A 24 -5.48 -4.68 -9.47
CA ALA A 24 -4.82 -3.43 -9.08
C ALA A 24 -4.65 -3.30 -7.55
N TRP A 25 -5.69 -3.65 -6.80
CA TRP A 25 -5.64 -3.58 -5.33
C TRP A 25 -4.69 -4.62 -4.73
N SER A 26 -4.69 -5.87 -5.24
CA SER A 26 -3.76 -6.88 -4.74
C SER A 26 -2.31 -6.50 -4.99
N LEU A 27 -2.01 -5.82 -6.11
CA LEU A 27 -0.66 -5.36 -6.39
C LEU A 27 -0.19 -4.32 -5.36
N GLY A 28 -1.03 -3.33 -5.05
CA GLY A 28 -0.74 -2.36 -3.99
C GLY A 28 -0.59 -3.00 -2.61
N PHE A 29 -1.47 -3.95 -2.27
CA PHE A 29 -1.39 -4.72 -1.03
C PHE A 29 -0.08 -5.52 -0.93
N MET A 30 0.26 -6.28 -1.97
CA MET A 30 1.47 -7.09 -2.02
C MET A 30 2.74 -6.23 -1.91
N LEU A 31 2.72 -5.04 -2.51
CA LEU A 31 3.81 -4.08 -2.40
C LEU A 31 3.99 -3.64 -0.94
N ILE A 32 2.90 -3.27 -0.25
CA ILE A 32 2.98 -2.92 1.18
C ILE A 32 3.56 -4.08 2.00
N VAL A 33 3.02 -5.30 1.84
CA VAL A 33 3.47 -6.47 2.61
C VAL A 33 4.95 -6.76 2.34
N PHE A 34 5.37 -6.79 1.07
CA PHE A 34 6.73 -7.07 0.67
C PHE A 34 7.73 -6.12 1.33
N PHE A 35 7.44 -4.81 1.27
CA PHE A 35 8.35 -3.83 1.83
C PHE A 35 8.32 -3.75 3.36
N VAL A 36 7.17 -3.98 4.01
CA VAL A 36 7.13 -4.09 5.48
C VAL A 36 8.01 -5.24 5.92
N VAL A 37 7.89 -6.40 5.26
CA VAL A 37 8.73 -7.57 5.58
C VAL A 37 10.22 -7.22 5.40
N ILE A 38 10.61 -6.60 4.29
CA ILE A 38 12.00 -6.18 4.07
C ILE A 38 12.47 -5.17 5.11
N GLY A 39 11.65 -4.17 5.45
CA GLY A 39 11.98 -3.15 6.44
C GLY A 39 12.22 -3.75 7.82
N GLU A 40 11.36 -4.67 8.25
CA GLU A 40 11.52 -5.37 9.53
C GLU A 40 12.72 -6.31 9.52
N PHE A 41 13.01 -6.97 8.39
CA PHE A 41 14.26 -7.73 8.24
C PHE A 41 15.50 -6.83 8.35
N ALA A 42 15.45 -5.61 7.80
CA ALA A 42 16.54 -4.65 7.95
C ALA A 42 16.74 -4.19 9.39
N ILE A 43 15.65 -4.05 10.16
CA ILE A 43 15.70 -3.76 11.60
C ILE A 43 16.24 -4.96 12.39
N TYR A 44 15.78 -6.17 12.08
CA TYR A 44 16.23 -7.38 12.77
C TYR A 44 17.73 -7.66 12.54
N PHE A 45 18.18 -7.51 11.30
CA PHE A 45 19.59 -7.65 10.92
C PHE A 45 20.36 -6.32 10.95
N HIS A 46 20.06 -5.47 11.94
CA HIS A 46 20.59 -4.11 12.06
C HIS A 46 22.11 -4.03 11.80
N ASP A 47 22.90 -4.82 12.52
CA ASP A 47 24.37 -4.82 12.40
C ASP A 47 24.85 -5.20 11.01
N TYR A 48 24.14 -6.13 10.36
CA TYR A 48 24.51 -6.57 9.02
C TYR A 48 24.14 -5.52 7.96
N VAL A 49 22.93 -4.97 8.01
CA VAL A 49 22.42 -4.05 6.99
C VAL A 49 23.09 -2.68 7.08
N TYR A 50 23.14 -2.10 8.28
CA TYR A 50 23.62 -0.72 8.42
C TYR A 50 25.14 -0.65 8.53
N TYR A 51 25.79 -1.58 9.24
CA TYR A 51 27.25 -1.52 9.43
C TYR A 51 28.04 -2.28 8.36
N ARG A 52 27.59 -3.47 7.93
CA ARG A 52 28.35 -4.25 6.94
C ARG A 52 28.02 -3.89 5.50
N MET A 53 26.75 -3.69 5.17
CA MET A 53 26.35 -3.26 3.83
C MET A 53 26.42 -1.74 3.65
N GLY A 54 26.61 -0.98 4.75
CA GLY A 54 26.78 0.47 4.71
C GLY A 54 25.52 1.23 4.25
N PHE A 55 24.34 0.64 4.40
CA PHE A 55 23.10 1.34 4.10
C PHE A 55 22.86 2.44 5.13
N ASP A 56 22.39 3.59 4.65
CA ASP A 56 21.99 4.69 5.50
C ASP A 56 20.58 4.43 6.07
N ARG A 57 20.43 4.58 7.39
CA ARG A 57 19.16 4.33 8.10
C ARG A 57 18.06 5.28 7.64
N ASP A 58 18.40 6.56 7.43
CA ASP A 58 17.43 7.58 7.05
C ASP A 58 16.95 7.35 5.61
N LEU A 59 17.83 6.86 4.72
CA LEU A 59 17.45 6.44 3.38
C LEU A 59 16.46 5.27 3.41
N VAL A 60 16.73 4.21 4.19
CA VAL A 60 15.82 3.05 4.31
C VAL A 60 14.46 3.48 4.84
N LEU A 61 14.45 4.30 5.89
CA LEU A 61 13.21 4.87 6.44
C LEU A 61 12.49 5.73 5.41
N THR A 62 13.19 6.58 4.67
CA THR A 62 12.61 7.43 3.62
C THR A 62 11.93 6.61 2.53
N ILE A 63 12.57 5.51 2.10
CA ILE A 63 11.97 4.58 1.13
C ILE A 63 10.70 3.94 1.72
N LEU A 64 10.74 3.51 2.98
CA LEU A 64 9.58 2.94 3.67
C LEU A 64 8.42 3.95 3.76
N TRP A 65 8.71 5.22 4.02
CA TRP A 65 7.71 6.29 4.05
C TRP A 65 7.07 6.55 2.69
N PHE A 66 7.76 6.24 1.58
CA PHE A 66 7.23 6.42 0.23
C PHE A 66 6.27 5.29 -0.20
N LEU A 67 6.11 4.24 0.60
CA LEU A 67 5.32 3.06 0.22
C LEU A 67 3.82 3.29 0.08
N PRO A 68 3.15 3.97 1.02
CA PRO A 68 1.72 4.26 0.87
C PRO A 68 1.46 5.10 -0.37
N PHE A 69 2.37 6.04 -0.66
CA PHE A 69 2.30 6.82 -1.89
C PHE A 69 2.31 5.90 -3.11
N LEU A 70 3.29 5.01 -3.23
CA LEU A 70 3.45 4.15 -4.41
C LEU A 70 2.30 3.15 -4.53
N ALA A 71 1.90 2.50 -3.44
CA ALA A 71 0.80 1.52 -3.43
C ALA A 71 -0.55 2.18 -3.79
N SER A 72 -0.85 3.34 -3.20
CA SER A 72 -2.05 4.11 -3.52
C SER A 72 -2.03 4.65 -4.95
N PHE A 73 -0.87 5.12 -5.43
CA PHE A 73 -0.67 5.56 -6.80
C PHE A 73 -0.97 4.44 -7.82
N ILE A 74 -0.29 3.30 -7.70
CA ILE A 74 -0.45 2.16 -8.61
C ILE A 74 -1.91 1.70 -8.62
N THR A 75 -2.51 1.59 -7.44
CA THR A 75 -3.91 1.15 -7.32
C THR A 75 -4.86 2.14 -8.00
N SER A 76 -4.76 3.44 -7.72
CA SER A 76 -5.65 4.44 -8.29
C SER A 76 -5.43 4.66 -9.78
N TYR A 77 -4.19 4.51 -10.25
CA TYR A 77 -3.84 4.62 -11.66
C TYR A 77 -4.46 3.46 -12.48
N LEU A 78 -4.27 2.22 -12.03
CA LEU A 78 -4.74 1.02 -12.75
C LEU A 78 -6.22 0.71 -12.54
N ALA A 79 -6.83 1.16 -11.44
CA ALA A 79 -8.24 0.91 -11.18
C ALA A 79 -9.13 1.58 -12.24
N VAL A 80 -10.09 0.83 -12.78
CA VAL A 80 -11.09 1.35 -13.72
C VAL A 80 -12.15 2.19 -13.00
N SER A 81 -12.57 1.76 -11.82
CA SER A 81 -13.62 2.38 -11.01
C SER A 81 -13.19 2.51 -9.55
N TYR A 82 -13.87 3.39 -8.80
CA TYR A 82 -13.61 3.63 -7.37
C TYR A 82 -12.13 3.92 -7.02
N LYS A 83 -11.39 4.54 -7.96
CA LYS A 83 -9.94 4.81 -7.87
C LYS A 83 -9.52 5.42 -6.53
N PHE A 84 -10.30 6.39 -6.04
CA PHE A 84 -10.02 7.07 -4.78
C PHE A 84 -10.18 6.13 -3.58
N LEU A 85 -11.32 5.44 -3.49
CA LEU A 85 -11.61 4.50 -2.38
C LEU A 85 -10.58 3.37 -2.34
N LEU A 86 -10.27 2.77 -3.49
CA LEU A 86 -9.28 1.71 -3.62
C LEU A 86 -7.88 2.17 -3.22
N GLY A 87 -7.44 3.32 -3.73
CA GLY A 87 -6.14 3.88 -3.37
C GLY A 87 -6.05 4.23 -1.89
N MET A 88 -7.07 4.86 -1.33
CA MET A 88 -7.12 5.25 0.09
C MET A 88 -7.19 4.07 1.05
N SER A 89 -7.74 2.92 0.63
CA SER A 89 -7.78 1.72 1.48
C SER A 89 -6.38 1.27 1.92
N HIS A 90 -5.34 1.54 1.12
CA HIS A 90 -3.95 1.24 1.45
C HIS A 90 -3.40 2.04 2.63
N ALA A 91 -3.97 3.21 2.94
CA ALA A 91 -3.61 4.02 4.10
C ALA A 91 -3.96 3.32 5.44
N ILE A 92 -4.86 2.35 5.42
CA ILE A 92 -5.22 1.53 6.58
C ILE A 92 -4.36 0.26 6.64
N ILE A 93 -4.02 -0.31 5.48
CA ILE A 93 -3.27 -1.57 5.37
C ILE A 93 -1.87 -1.44 5.96
N LEU A 94 -1.10 -0.41 5.58
CA LEU A 94 0.26 -0.24 6.08
C LEU A 94 0.31 -0.16 7.61
N PRO A 95 -0.50 0.67 8.30
CA PRO A 95 -0.52 0.72 9.76
C PRO A 95 -0.77 -0.62 10.42
N PHE A 96 -1.72 -1.41 9.91
CA PHE A 96 -2.00 -2.75 10.45
C PHE A 96 -0.84 -3.70 10.23
N VAL A 97 -0.36 -3.85 8.98
CA VAL A 97 0.72 -4.79 8.67
C VAL A 97 2.02 -4.38 9.38
N GLY A 98 2.36 -3.10 9.35
CA GLY A 98 3.56 -2.56 9.99
C GLY A 98 3.53 -2.68 11.51
N SER A 99 2.40 -2.38 12.17
CA SER A 99 2.30 -2.54 13.64
C SER A 99 2.36 -4.01 14.09
N ILE A 100 1.76 -4.92 13.33
CA ILE A 100 1.85 -6.37 13.59
C ILE A 100 3.30 -6.82 13.41
N ALA A 101 3.95 -6.41 12.32
CA ALA A 101 5.32 -6.83 12.03
C ALA A 101 6.31 -6.28 13.07
N HIS A 102 6.17 -5.00 13.46
CA HIS A 102 6.92 -4.39 14.55
C HIS A 102 6.73 -5.11 15.88
N PHE A 103 5.48 -5.49 16.21
CA PHE A 103 5.17 -6.26 17.41
C PHE A 103 5.88 -7.61 17.41
N ILE A 104 5.79 -8.36 16.30
CA ILE A 104 6.46 -9.66 16.13
C ILE A 104 7.97 -9.49 16.25
N ASN A 105 8.55 -8.49 15.59
CA ASN A 105 9.99 -8.22 15.64
C ASN A 105 10.46 -7.96 17.08
N GLY A 106 9.67 -7.22 17.86
CA GLY A 106 9.89 -7.02 19.29
C GLY A 106 9.88 -8.31 20.12
N GLN A 107 8.96 -9.23 19.82
CA GLN A 107 8.92 -10.54 20.49
C GLN A 107 10.11 -11.43 20.10
N LEU A 108 10.68 -11.24 18.91
CA LEU A 108 11.86 -11.95 18.42
C LEU A 108 13.18 -11.34 18.90
N GLY A 109 13.14 -10.29 19.73
CA GLY A 109 14.33 -9.61 20.26
C GLY A 109 14.95 -8.59 19.32
N GLY A 110 14.21 -8.13 18.29
CA GLY A 110 14.65 -7.06 17.41
C GLY A 110 14.87 -5.73 18.15
N LEU A 111 15.80 -4.92 17.65
CA LEU A 111 16.09 -3.59 18.18
C LEU A 111 15.02 -2.60 17.75
N ILE A 112 13.98 -2.46 18.56
CA ILE A 112 12.84 -1.58 18.31
C ILE A 112 12.71 -0.49 19.38
N ASP A 113 12.26 0.69 18.97
CA ASP A 113 12.12 1.86 19.85
C ASP A 113 11.00 1.70 20.90
N PHE A 114 9.96 0.93 20.58
CA PHE A 114 8.82 0.70 21.46
C PHE A 114 8.42 -0.78 21.48
N ASN A 115 8.55 -1.46 22.64
CA ASN A 115 8.24 -2.88 22.77
C ASN A 115 6.78 -3.13 23.23
N GLY A 116 6.27 -4.31 22.92
CA GLY A 116 4.96 -4.81 23.35
C GLY A 116 3.77 -4.15 22.65
N MET A 117 2.59 -4.38 23.21
CA MET A 117 1.32 -3.92 22.64
C MET A 117 1.23 -2.38 22.54
N LEU A 118 1.75 -1.67 23.55
CA LEU A 118 1.77 -0.20 23.54
C LEU A 118 2.64 0.33 22.39
N GLY A 119 3.79 -0.31 22.13
CA GLY A 119 4.64 0.05 20.99
C GLY A 119 3.95 -0.16 19.66
N ALA A 120 3.26 -1.30 19.48
CA ALA A 120 2.47 -1.56 18.28
C ALA A 120 1.40 -0.49 18.04
N ILE A 121 0.72 -0.02 19.09
CA ILE A 121 -0.27 1.06 19.00
C ILE A 121 0.37 2.40 18.58
N VAL A 122 1.56 2.72 19.11
CA VAL A 122 2.30 3.93 18.72
C VAL A 122 2.69 3.86 17.25
N VAL A 123 3.29 2.75 16.82
CA VAL A 123 3.70 2.53 15.43
C VAL A 123 2.50 2.58 14.48
N PHE A 124 1.37 1.98 14.86
CA PHE A 124 0.13 2.08 14.10
C PHE A 124 -0.26 3.56 13.85
N LYS A 125 -0.26 4.39 14.90
CA LYS A 125 -0.63 5.82 14.77
C LYS A 125 0.33 6.57 13.86
N VAL A 126 1.63 6.34 14.02
CA VAL A 126 2.69 6.97 13.23
C VAL A 126 2.54 6.62 11.74
N TYR A 127 2.41 5.33 11.42
CA TYR A 127 2.16 4.88 10.05
C TYR A 127 0.81 5.35 9.52
N PHE A 128 -0.22 5.47 10.35
CA PHE A 128 -1.54 5.91 9.89
C PHE A 128 -1.50 7.37 9.46
N VAL A 129 -0.93 8.26 10.28
CA VAL A 129 -0.85 9.69 9.95
C VAL A 129 -0.01 9.92 8.70
N GLY A 130 1.22 9.40 8.66
CA GLY A 130 2.08 9.61 7.48
C GLY A 130 1.58 8.83 6.25
N GLY A 131 0.95 7.67 6.46
CA GLY A 131 0.36 6.86 5.41
C GLY A 131 -0.84 7.54 4.75
N VAL A 132 -1.72 8.20 5.51
CA VAL A 132 -2.83 8.98 4.95
C VAL A 132 -2.32 10.13 4.08
N VAL A 133 -1.35 10.91 4.57
CA VAL A 133 -0.78 12.03 3.80
C VAL A 133 -0.17 11.53 2.49
N SER A 134 0.65 10.49 2.57
CA SER A 134 1.32 9.90 1.41
C SER A 134 0.34 9.26 0.43
N ALA A 135 -0.68 8.56 0.93
CA ALA A 135 -1.73 7.95 0.12
C ALA A 135 -2.53 9.01 -0.64
N ILE A 136 -2.93 10.11 -0.01
CA ILE A 136 -3.68 11.20 -0.67
C ILE A 136 -2.89 11.74 -1.88
N ALA A 137 -1.58 11.97 -1.71
CA ALA A 137 -0.72 12.42 -2.79
C ALA A 137 -0.64 11.38 -3.93
N GLY A 138 -0.43 10.10 -3.58
CA GLY A 138 -0.36 9.01 -4.55
C GLY A 138 -1.68 8.82 -5.33
N VAL A 139 -2.82 8.81 -4.63
CA VAL A 139 -4.16 8.71 -5.22
C VAL A 139 -4.42 9.86 -6.17
N THR A 140 -4.12 11.09 -5.76
CA THR A 140 -4.34 12.29 -6.57
C THR A 140 -3.57 12.20 -7.89
N ILE A 141 -2.27 11.89 -7.82
CA ILE A 141 -1.43 11.75 -9.02
C ILE A 141 -1.90 10.59 -9.90
N GLY A 142 -2.26 9.45 -9.31
CA GLY A 142 -2.75 8.28 -10.05
C GLY A 142 -4.04 8.57 -10.82
N ILE A 143 -4.97 9.31 -10.20
CA ILE A 143 -6.22 9.72 -10.85
C ILE A 143 -5.93 10.71 -11.99
N LEU A 144 -5.09 11.73 -11.77
CA LEU A 144 -4.76 12.73 -12.80
C LEU A 144 -4.11 12.10 -14.04
N LEU A 145 -3.12 11.22 -13.84
CA LEU A 145 -2.42 10.57 -14.95
C LEU A 145 -3.30 9.56 -15.69
N SER A 146 -4.17 8.85 -14.99
CA SER A 146 -5.07 7.89 -15.66
C SER A 146 -6.14 8.56 -16.52
N ARG A 147 -6.54 9.81 -16.22
CA ARG A 147 -7.46 10.59 -17.07
C ARG A 147 -6.80 11.00 -18.38
N LYS A 148 -5.57 11.52 -18.32
CA LYS A 148 -4.83 12.00 -19.49
C LYS A 148 -4.62 10.93 -20.57
N MET A 149 -4.50 9.65 -20.18
CA MET A 149 -4.38 8.55 -21.14
C MET A 149 -5.71 8.12 -21.78
N GLY A 150 -6.84 8.33 -21.11
CA GLY A 150 -8.16 8.07 -21.68
C GLY A 150 -8.54 9.09 -22.76
N ASP A 151 -8.15 10.35 -22.55
CA ASP A 151 -8.48 11.44 -23.48
C ASP A 151 -7.68 11.38 -24.79
N GLY A 152 -6.42 10.90 -24.74
CA GLY A 152 -5.55 10.79 -25.93
C GLY A 152 -5.77 9.53 -26.79
N ALA A 153 -6.73 8.68 -26.47
CA ALA A 153 -7.07 7.48 -27.26
C ALA A 153 -8.22 7.72 -28.26
N CYS A 154 -8.77 8.94 -28.30
CA CYS A 154 -9.87 9.34 -29.17
C CYS A 154 -9.46 10.37 -30.25
N ASP A 155 -8.18 10.72 -30.33
CA ASP A 155 -7.58 11.58 -31.37
C ASP A 155 -6.79 10.71 -32.38
#